data_AF-A0A2V9N315-F1
#
_entry.id   AF-A0A2V9N315-F1
#
_cell.length_a   1.000
_cell.length_b   1.000
_cell.length_c   1.000
_cell.angle_alpha   90.00
_cell.angle_beta   90.00
_cell.angle_gamma   90.00
#
_symmetry.space_group_name_H-M   'P 1'
#
loop_
_entity.id
_entity.type
_entity.pdbx_description
1 polymer ?
#
loop_
_entity_poly.entity_id
_entity_poly.type
_entity_poly.pdbx_seq_one_letter_code
_entity_poly.pdbx_strand_id
1 'polypeptide(L)'
;MLSRQKLTALPPTARRCTGKRSAGASHSAWLAGKNVANAAVLMSPAMQFDDPVSLQNSNFSHDVTNYDPNNLSAASPINVLASHSAPIFLMAFQQDSMPAPQYLLTVAKLAALGASFDSLLLPGQGHSFDAWPTIKDQAITFLNAHRGHLASPAG
;
A
#
# COMPACT_ATOMS: atom_id res chain seq x y z
N MET A 1 14.02 -26.17 1.99
CA MET A 1 14.61 -25.43 0.86
C MET A 1 13.50 -24.64 0.18
N LEU A 2 13.46 -23.33 0.38
CA LEU A 2 12.56 -22.38 -0.32
C LEU A 2 13.47 -21.30 -0.92
N SER A 3 13.42 -21.19 -2.23
CA SER A 3 14.33 -20.37 -3.03
C SER A 3 14.10 -18.88 -2.78
N ARG A 4 15.11 -18.18 -2.25
CA ARG A 4 15.18 -16.72 -2.23
C ARG A 4 15.45 -16.25 -3.66
N GLN A 5 14.44 -15.83 -4.39
CA GLN A 5 14.68 -15.02 -5.60
C GLN A 5 15.12 -13.61 -5.18
N LYS A 6 16.43 -13.45 -5.16
CA LYS A 6 17.16 -12.20 -5.04
C LYS A 6 16.88 -11.38 -6.29
N LEU A 7 16.04 -10.34 -6.20
CA LEU A 7 16.00 -9.30 -7.23
C LEU A 7 17.38 -8.61 -7.19
N THR A 8 18.21 -8.92 -8.18
CA THR A 8 19.58 -8.42 -8.32
C THR A 8 19.60 -6.90 -8.48
N ALA A 9 20.63 -6.30 -7.89
CA ALA A 9 20.88 -4.88 -7.84
C ALA A 9 21.02 -4.24 -9.23
N LEU A 10 20.37 -3.09 -9.41
CA LEU A 10 20.58 -2.16 -10.53
C LEU A 10 21.14 -0.82 -9.98
N PRO A 11 21.87 -0.05 -10.80
CA PRO A 11 22.74 1.08 -10.40
C PRO A 11 22.02 2.20 -9.62
N PRO A 12 22.76 3.07 -8.91
CA PRO A 12 22.26 3.94 -7.83
C PRO A 12 21.32 5.09 -8.25
N THR A 13 20.82 5.09 -9.49
CA THR A 13 19.88 6.09 -10.03
C THR A 13 18.49 5.55 -10.35
N ALA A 14 18.23 4.25 -10.19
CA ALA A 14 16.91 3.66 -10.45
C ALA A 14 16.02 3.63 -9.20
N ARG A 15 14.96 4.46 -9.15
CA ARG A 15 13.91 4.41 -8.12
C ARG A 15 13.14 3.09 -8.21
N ARG A 16 12.84 2.46 -7.07
CA ARG A 16 12.37 1.07 -6.97
C ARG A 16 10.85 0.99 -6.88
N CYS A 17 10.22 0.02 -7.55
CA CYS A 17 8.84 -0.38 -7.26
C CYS A 17 8.82 -1.28 -6.01
N THR A 18 7.88 -1.07 -5.08
CA THR A 18 7.77 -1.88 -3.85
C THR A 18 6.34 -2.40 -3.66
N GLY A 19 6.18 -3.72 -3.53
CA GLY A 19 4.95 -4.37 -3.06
C GLY A 19 5.24 -5.09 -1.74
N LYS A 20 4.48 -4.76 -0.68
CA LYS A 20 4.66 -5.36 0.65
C LYS A 20 3.30 -5.41 1.40
N ARG A 21 3.26 -6.24 2.45
CA ARG A 21 2.09 -6.80 3.18
C ARG A 21 1.65 -5.97 4.39
N SER A 22 0.38 -5.62 4.63
CA SER A 22 -0.11 -5.01 5.90
C SER A 22 0.81 -3.89 6.48
N ALA A 23 1.62 -4.13 7.51
CA ALA A 23 2.70 -3.22 7.98
C ALA A 23 3.70 -2.80 6.87
N GLY A 24 4.00 -3.74 5.98
CA GLY A 24 4.72 -3.54 4.73
C GLY A 24 3.96 -2.72 3.70
N ALA A 25 2.63 -2.75 3.63
CA ALA A 25 1.86 -1.84 2.78
C ALA A 25 1.96 -0.40 3.33
N SER A 26 1.90 -0.23 4.64
CA SER A 26 2.21 1.03 5.32
C SER A 26 3.65 1.50 5.04
N HIS A 27 4.61 0.58 4.99
CA HIS A 27 6.00 0.88 4.61
C HIS A 27 6.17 1.17 3.11
N SER A 28 5.43 0.52 2.22
CA SER A 28 5.40 0.85 0.79
C SER A 28 4.75 2.20 0.55
N ALA A 29 3.67 2.54 1.28
CA ALA A 29 3.08 3.86 1.30
C ALA A 29 4.05 4.91 1.85
N TRP A 30 4.85 4.57 2.88
CA TRP A 30 5.91 5.43 3.39
C TRP A 30 7.02 5.68 2.35
N LEU A 31 7.50 4.62 1.68
CA LEU A 31 8.50 4.73 0.61
C LEU A 31 7.96 5.51 -0.60
N ALA A 32 6.70 5.31 -0.96
CA ALA A 32 6.05 6.01 -2.04
C ALA A 32 5.82 7.50 -1.67
N GLY A 33 5.37 7.80 -0.45
CA GLY A 33 5.20 9.16 0.07
C GLY A 33 6.51 9.95 0.20
N LYS A 34 7.65 9.26 0.42
CA LYS A 34 8.99 9.84 0.38
C LYS A 34 9.58 9.97 -1.04
N ASN A 35 8.77 9.78 -2.09
CA ASN A 35 9.18 9.79 -3.51
C ASN A 35 10.28 8.76 -3.86
N VAL A 36 10.42 7.69 -3.09
CA VAL A 36 11.46 6.67 -3.33
C VAL A 36 10.97 5.58 -4.29
N ALA A 37 9.65 5.51 -4.53
CA ALA A 37 8.99 4.61 -5.47
C ALA A 37 8.15 5.37 -6.50
N ASN A 38 8.13 4.88 -7.75
CA ASN A 38 7.38 5.49 -8.85
C ASN A 38 5.90 5.07 -8.86
N ALA A 39 5.56 3.97 -8.17
CA ALA A 39 4.19 3.48 -7.97
C ALA A 39 4.16 2.49 -6.80
N ALA A 40 2.98 2.27 -6.21
CA ALA A 40 2.79 1.34 -5.10
C ALA A 40 1.53 0.50 -5.25
N VAL A 41 1.60 -0.74 -4.75
CA VAL A 41 0.44 -1.64 -4.61
C VAL A 41 0.19 -1.86 -3.11
N LEU A 42 -1.01 -1.53 -2.65
CA LEU A 42 -1.43 -1.60 -1.26
C LEU A 42 -2.47 -2.70 -1.09
N MET A 43 -2.14 -3.75 -0.33
CA MET A 43 -3.01 -4.89 -0.07
C MET A 43 -3.50 -4.91 1.38
N SER A 44 -4.80 -4.65 1.57
CA SER A 44 -5.48 -4.56 2.87
C SER A 44 -4.75 -3.62 3.85
N PRO A 45 -4.52 -2.34 3.48
CA PRO A 45 -3.64 -1.48 4.26
C PRO A 45 -4.33 -0.98 5.54
N ALA A 46 -3.52 -0.87 6.61
CA ALA A 46 -3.86 -0.08 7.79
C ALA A 46 -3.28 1.33 7.61
N MET A 47 -4.13 2.35 7.56
CA MET A 47 -3.76 3.71 7.17
C MET A 47 -4.12 4.77 8.22
N GLN A 48 -5.23 4.60 8.94
CA GLN A 48 -5.68 5.52 9.98
C GLN A 48 -5.76 4.78 11.31
N PHE A 49 -4.75 4.96 12.15
CA PHE A 49 -4.61 4.20 13.40
C PHE A 49 -5.47 4.76 14.53
N ASP A 50 -5.82 6.05 14.48
CA ASP A 50 -6.68 6.71 15.46
C ASP A 50 -8.17 6.71 15.07
N ASP A 51 -8.57 5.97 14.01
CA ASP A 51 -9.96 5.89 13.58
C ASP A 51 -10.84 5.20 14.66
N PRO A 52 -11.83 5.89 15.25
CA PRO A 52 -12.61 5.34 16.36
C PRO A 52 -13.39 4.08 16.02
N VAL A 53 -13.82 3.92 14.76
CA VAL A 53 -14.57 2.73 14.31
C VAL A 53 -13.62 1.55 14.18
N SER A 54 -12.45 1.75 13.57
CA SER A 54 -11.44 0.70 13.42
C SER A 54 -10.88 0.24 14.76
N LEU A 55 -10.75 1.14 15.74
CA LEU A 55 -10.29 0.82 17.11
C LEU A 55 -11.26 -0.05 17.92
N GLN A 56 -12.52 -0.21 17.50
CA GLN A 56 -13.45 -1.18 18.12
C GLN A 56 -13.05 -2.63 17.81
N ASN A 57 -12.26 -2.86 16.76
CA ASN A 57 -11.67 -4.16 16.49
C ASN A 57 -10.46 -4.38 17.41
N SER A 58 -10.56 -5.35 18.31
CA SER A 58 -9.53 -5.61 19.33
C SER A 58 -8.17 -5.98 18.74
N ASN A 59 -8.15 -6.73 17.64
CA ASN A 59 -6.90 -7.10 16.96
C ASN A 59 -6.23 -5.87 16.34
N PHE A 60 -7.02 -5.05 15.64
CA PHE A 60 -6.51 -3.80 15.06
C PHE A 60 -5.98 -2.86 16.14
N SER A 61 -6.75 -2.62 17.20
CA SER A 61 -6.37 -1.77 18.33
C SER A 61 -5.06 -2.23 18.98
N HIS A 62 -4.93 -3.53 19.25
CA HIS A 62 -3.71 -4.11 19.78
C HIS A 62 -2.52 -3.93 18.82
N ASP A 63 -2.70 -4.18 17.53
CA ASP A 63 -1.64 -4.08 16.54
C ASP A 63 -1.17 -2.62 16.35
N VAL A 64 -2.08 -1.64 16.30
CA VAL A 64 -1.71 -0.23 16.08
C VAL A 64 -1.09 0.42 17.33
N THR A 65 -1.53 0.03 18.52
CA THR A 65 -0.98 0.54 19.79
C THR A 65 0.49 0.17 19.97
N ASN A 66 0.95 -0.94 19.38
CA ASN A 66 2.36 -1.31 19.38
C ASN A 66 3.26 -0.39 18.54
N TYR A 67 2.70 0.41 17.61
CA TYR A 67 3.49 1.35 16.80
C TYR A 67 3.79 2.64 17.54
N ASP A 68 2.78 3.25 18.16
CA ASP A 68 2.94 4.41 19.03
C ASP A 68 1.75 4.49 20.00
N PRO A 69 1.89 4.00 21.24
CA PRO A 69 0.79 3.95 22.19
C PRO A 69 0.34 5.34 22.66
N ASN A 70 1.13 6.39 22.42
CA ASN A 70 0.86 7.74 22.90
C ASN A 70 0.41 8.69 21.78
N ASN A 71 0.61 8.33 20.51
CA ASN A 71 0.26 9.18 19.39
C ASN A 71 -0.07 8.42 18.09
N LEU A 72 -1.17 7.65 18.11
CA LEU A 72 -1.67 6.92 16.95
C LEU A 72 -1.90 7.81 15.71
N SER A 73 -2.32 9.07 15.92
CA SER A 73 -2.52 10.02 14.82
C SER A 73 -1.22 10.31 14.07
N ALA A 74 -0.14 10.62 14.80
CA ALA A 74 1.17 10.85 14.19
C ALA A 74 1.73 9.60 13.51
N ALA A 75 1.44 8.41 14.07
CA ALA A 75 1.84 7.13 13.49
C ALA A 75 1.02 6.71 12.27
N SER A 76 -0.12 7.35 12.00
CA SER A 76 -1.05 6.96 10.92
C SER A 76 -0.44 7.18 9.53
N PRO A 77 -0.24 6.11 8.72
CA PRO A 77 0.37 6.21 7.41
C PRO A 77 -0.39 7.11 6.42
N ILE A 78 -1.68 7.35 6.63
CA ILE A 78 -2.48 8.27 5.79
C ILE A 78 -1.88 9.68 5.74
N ASN A 79 -1.19 10.10 6.80
CA ASN A 79 -0.57 11.42 6.90
C ASN A 79 0.66 11.52 6.00
N VAL A 80 1.30 10.39 5.69
CA VAL A 80 2.43 10.32 4.74
C VAL A 80 1.95 10.46 3.30
N LEU A 81 0.68 10.14 3.02
CA LEU A 81 0.08 10.40 1.71
C LEU A 81 -0.13 11.89 1.42
N ALA A 82 0.00 12.78 2.42
CA ALA A 82 -0.28 14.22 2.27
C ALA A 82 0.56 14.95 1.21
N SER A 83 1.69 14.38 0.77
CA SER A 83 2.54 14.93 -0.29
C SER A 83 2.69 13.98 -1.49
N HIS A 84 1.81 12.98 -1.62
CA HIS A 84 2.03 11.86 -2.53
C HIS A 84 1.63 12.16 -3.97
N SER A 85 2.54 11.90 -4.91
CA SER A 85 2.31 12.03 -6.36
C SER A 85 2.46 10.72 -7.13
N ALA A 86 2.83 9.62 -6.47
CA ALA A 86 3.00 8.35 -7.17
C ALA A 86 1.65 7.65 -7.35
N PRO A 87 1.42 6.98 -8.48
CA PRO A 87 0.21 6.19 -8.67
C PRO A 87 0.12 5.05 -7.64
N ILE A 88 -1.09 4.85 -7.10
CA ILE A 88 -1.39 3.77 -6.15
C ILE A 88 -2.43 2.80 -6.73
N PHE A 89 -2.17 1.50 -6.60
CA PHE A 89 -3.18 0.45 -6.76
C PHE A 89 -3.56 -0.09 -5.39
N LEU A 90 -4.79 0.15 -4.96
CA LEU A 90 -5.32 -0.25 -3.67
C LEU A 90 -6.24 -1.46 -3.83
N MET A 91 -6.10 -2.47 -2.99
CA MET A 91 -7.15 -3.48 -2.84
C MET A 91 -7.36 -3.95 -1.41
N ALA A 92 -8.56 -4.48 -1.17
CA ALA A 92 -8.94 -5.19 0.04
C ALA A 92 -10.00 -6.25 -0.28
N PHE A 93 -10.28 -7.15 0.68
CA PHE A 93 -11.46 -8.01 0.63
C PHE A 93 -12.69 -7.31 1.24
N GLN A 94 -13.89 -7.67 0.80
CA GLN A 94 -15.13 -7.17 1.41
C GLN A 94 -15.27 -7.62 2.87
N GLN A 95 -14.81 -8.83 3.18
CA GLN A 95 -14.80 -9.41 4.51
C GLN A 95 -13.36 -9.60 4.98
N ASP A 96 -12.58 -8.52 4.92
CA ASP A 96 -11.20 -8.50 5.37
C ASP A 96 -11.11 -8.52 6.91
N SER A 97 -10.03 -9.07 7.46
CA SER A 97 -9.74 -8.97 8.90
C SER A 97 -9.31 -7.57 9.31
N MET A 98 -8.78 -6.79 8.36
CA MET A 98 -8.59 -5.35 8.50
C MET A 98 -9.95 -4.65 8.53
N PRO A 99 -10.20 -3.73 9.47
CA PRO A 99 -11.49 -3.04 9.53
C PRO A 99 -11.85 -2.36 8.20
N ALA A 100 -13.08 -2.61 7.72
CA ALA A 100 -13.58 -2.07 6.47
C ALA A 100 -13.40 -0.54 6.29
N PRO A 101 -13.51 0.30 7.34
CA PRO A 101 -13.22 1.73 7.21
C PRO A 101 -11.83 2.04 6.66
N GLN A 102 -10.81 1.21 6.91
CA GLN A 102 -9.43 1.50 6.47
C GLN A 102 -9.31 1.61 4.95
N TYR A 103 -9.95 0.72 4.20
CA TYR A 103 -9.99 0.80 2.74
C TYR A 103 -10.68 2.10 2.27
N LEU A 104 -11.87 2.38 2.80
CA LEU A 104 -12.67 3.54 2.41
C LEU A 104 -12.00 4.87 2.75
N LEU A 105 -11.39 4.97 3.94
CA LEU A 105 -10.61 6.13 4.37
C LEU A 105 -9.42 6.38 3.44
N THR A 106 -8.76 5.31 2.98
CA THR A 106 -7.64 5.41 2.03
C THR A 106 -8.13 5.91 0.67
N VAL A 107 -9.20 5.34 0.12
CA VAL A 107 -9.81 5.80 -1.15
C VAL A 107 -10.20 7.28 -1.05
N ALA A 108 -10.88 7.67 0.03
CA ALA A 108 -11.32 9.05 0.24
C ALA A 108 -10.13 10.03 0.31
N LYS A 109 -9.03 9.63 0.99
CA LYS A 109 -7.82 10.45 1.04
C LYS A 109 -7.16 10.59 -0.33
N LEU A 110 -7.02 9.51 -1.07
CA LEU A 110 -6.41 9.53 -2.41
C LEU A 110 -7.21 10.42 -3.37
N ALA A 111 -8.54 10.31 -3.33
CA ALA A 111 -9.44 11.16 -4.08
C ALA A 111 -9.30 12.64 -3.70
N ALA A 112 -9.24 12.96 -2.40
CA ALA A 112 -9.07 14.32 -1.91
C ALA A 112 -7.72 14.95 -2.30
N LEU A 113 -6.68 14.13 -2.49
CA LEU A 113 -5.36 14.57 -2.95
C LEU A 113 -5.28 14.75 -4.48
N GLY A 114 -6.30 14.34 -5.23
CA GLY A 114 -6.24 14.29 -6.69
C GLY A 114 -5.17 13.32 -7.22
N ALA A 115 -4.75 12.34 -6.39
CA ALA A 115 -3.77 11.35 -6.79
C ALA A 115 -4.35 10.41 -7.85
N SER A 116 -3.54 9.99 -8.81
CA SER A 116 -3.94 8.91 -9.73
C SER A 116 -3.96 7.59 -8.96
N PHE A 117 -5.11 6.92 -8.86
CA PHE A 117 -5.20 5.62 -8.20
C PHE A 117 -6.20 4.70 -8.88
N ASP A 118 -5.89 3.40 -8.79
CA ASP A 118 -6.83 2.31 -9.06
C ASP A 118 -7.23 1.70 -7.71
N SER A 119 -8.50 1.32 -7.56
CA SER A 119 -8.98 0.66 -6.35
C SER A 119 -9.86 -0.55 -6.68
N LEU A 120 -9.65 -1.65 -5.97
CA LEU A 120 -10.39 -2.90 -6.16
C LEU A 120 -10.85 -3.47 -4.82
N LEU A 121 -12.15 -3.79 -4.71
CA LEU A 121 -12.70 -4.48 -3.56
C LEU A 121 -13.10 -5.90 -3.98
N LEU A 122 -12.38 -6.91 -3.49
CA LEU A 122 -12.61 -8.30 -3.84
C LEU A 122 -13.75 -8.91 -3.00
N PRO A 123 -14.67 -9.69 -3.60
CA PRO A 123 -15.70 -10.38 -2.84
C PRO A 123 -15.11 -11.48 -1.95
N GLY A 124 -15.79 -11.79 -0.86
CA GLY A 124 -15.43 -12.89 0.06
C GLY A 124 -14.46 -12.49 1.17
N GLN A 125 -13.90 -13.52 1.83
CA GLN A 125 -12.92 -13.38 2.90
C GLN A 125 -11.50 -13.55 2.38
N GLY A 126 -10.57 -12.85 3.02
CA GLY A 126 -9.14 -12.96 2.79
C GLY A 126 -8.43 -11.77 3.42
N HIS A 127 -7.10 -11.81 3.46
CA HIS A 127 -6.32 -10.69 3.93
C HIS A 127 -4.99 -10.57 3.16
N SER A 128 -4.68 -9.37 2.70
CA SER A 128 -3.39 -9.03 2.12
C SER A 128 -2.99 -9.97 0.95
N PHE A 129 -1.97 -10.82 1.09
CA PHE A 129 -1.47 -11.68 0.01
C PHE A 129 -2.43 -12.78 -0.45
N ASP A 130 -3.51 -13.06 0.28
CA ASP A 130 -4.55 -13.98 -0.19
C ASP A 130 -5.17 -13.50 -1.52
N ALA A 131 -5.14 -12.18 -1.77
CA ALA A 131 -5.60 -11.60 -3.03
C ALA A 131 -4.61 -11.80 -4.19
N TRP A 132 -3.35 -12.13 -3.93
CA TRP A 132 -2.30 -12.15 -4.95
C TRP A 132 -2.60 -13.05 -6.15
N PRO A 133 -3.09 -14.29 -5.99
CA PRO A 133 -3.49 -15.12 -7.13
C PRO A 133 -4.52 -14.44 -8.05
N THR A 134 -5.37 -13.57 -7.50
CA THR A 134 -6.43 -12.87 -8.23
C THR A 134 -5.92 -11.59 -8.90
N ILE A 135 -5.09 -10.81 -8.21
CA ILE A 135 -4.73 -9.46 -8.66
C ILE A 135 -3.36 -9.38 -9.34
N LYS A 136 -2.57 -10.46 -9.33
CA LYS A 136 -1.16 -10.45 -9.75
C LYS A 136 -0.96 -9.76 -11.10
N ASP A 137 -1.74 -10.13 -12.11
CA ASP A 137 -1.57 -9.61 -13.45
C ASP A 137 -1.94 -8.12 -13.56
N GLN A 138 -2.99 -7.70 -12.84
CA GLN A 138 -3.39 -6.30 -12.73
C GLN A 138 -2.32 -5.47 -12.01
N ALA A 139 -1.82 -5.97 -10.87
CA ALA A 139 -0.76 -5.33 -10.09
C ALA A 139 0.54 -5.20 -10.89
N ILE A 140 0.93 -6.24 -11.64
CA ILE A 140 2.11 -6.20 -12.52
C ILE A 140 1.90 -5.20 -13.67
N THR A 141 0.73 -5.19 -14.29
CA THR A 141 0.39 -4.25 -15.37
C THR A 141 0.45 -2.81 -14.86
N PHE A 142 -0.16 -2.54 -13.71
CA PHE A 142 -0.13 -1.25 -13.04
C PHE A 142 1.30 -0.77 -12.75
N LEU A 143 2.11 -1.63 -12.12
CA LEU A 143 3.50 -1.31 -11.84
C LEU A 143 4.31 -1.07 -13.12
N ASN A 144 4.05 -1.83 -14.20
CA ASN A 144 4.74 -1.65 -15.48
C ASN A 144 4.35 -0.36 -16.20
N ALA A 145 3.10 0.09 -16.09
CA ALA A 145 2.66 1.37 -16.64
C ALA A 145 3.34 2.56 -15.94
N HIS A 146 3.72 2.39 -14.67
CA HIS A 146 4.22 3.46 -13.82
C HIS A 146 5.69 3.30 -13.37
N ARG A 147 6.41 2.27 -13.83
CA ARG A 147 7.84 2.06 -13.51
C ARG A 147 8.77 3.17 -14.03
N GLY A 148 8.24 4.10 -14.82
CA GLY A 148 8.99 5.12 -15.55
C GLY A 148 9.61 4.50 -16.81
N HIS A 149 9.47 5.18 -17.95
CA HIS A 149 10.28 4.83 -19.12
C HIS A 149 11.74 5.06 -18.75
N LEU A 150 12.50 3.98 -18.53
CA LEU A 150 13.91 4.04 -18.87
C LEU A 150 13.93 4.39 -20.36
N ALA A 151 14.45 5.57 -20.70
CA ALA A 151 14.72 5.93 -22.07
C ALA A 151 15.44 4.73 -22.72
N SER A 152 14.84 4.17 -23.77
CA SER A 152 15.57 3.30 -24.69
C SER A 152 16.83 4.07 -25.10
N PRO A 153 18.05 3.49 -25.00
CA PRO A 153 19.14 4.05 -25.76
C PRO A 153 18.75 3.89 -27.23
N ALA A 154 18.49 5.00 -27.89
CA ALA A 154 18.61 5.08 -29.33
C ALA A 154 20.08 4.84 -29.66
N GLY A 155 20.36 3.89 -30.55
CA GLY A 155 21.70 3.60 -31.07
C GLY A 155 21.95 2.11 -31.22
#